data_AF-A0A498MRZ7-F1
#
_entry.id   AF-A0A498MRZ7-F1
#
_cell.length_a   1.000
_cell.length_b   1.000
_cell.length_c   1.000
_cell.angle_alpha   90.00
_cell.angle_beta   90.00
_cell.angle_gamma   90.00
#
_symmetry.space_group_name_H-M   'P 1'
#
loop_
_entity.id
_entity.type
_entity.pdbx_description
1 polymer ?
#
loop_
_entity_poly.entity_id
_entity_poly.type
_entity_poly.pdbx_seq_one_letter_code
_entity_poly.pdbx_strand_id
1 'polypeptide(L)'
;MKCSDLLKDSPAVTFAAFHEQILQMKQNCHNYKLRLMNKLGCLLPNIRGDVMKETALNDFLQEHEESPFNESDLTEWLNERERESEIIKTVLRQLKDYGAQVEVNIDAILMDLEVGNLVSYTFTSLNWSDIILPKQKAYLSSSTKAENVEITPDIKQKSWLTAEIQKTMRRNLEIFKNLMNSKDCKPAKFIVSSKEMKNNPGSCILLYESGCDEAVCFQTKNPKTAPRTLTWLTGNIREKMREHLIIFKELMTSQVSQSTKFIVSSKDHENHPGSCIFLYESGCDEAVCFTPPSKPVCPITEEVKGQSVGLKVVPSSCPATVELRLLYKPKQDTDWRSEPVLEDQNTVTLTDLREETEYEIKCAAVGKLNYTRESDTITVKTGV
;
A
#
# COMPACT_ATOMS: atom_id res chain seq x y z
N MET A 1 -28.95 -11.04 19.52
CA MET A 1 -29.61 -10.12 18.57
C MET A 1 -28.70 -8.94 18.30
N LYS A 2 -28.42 -8.07 19.28
CA LYS A 2 -27.52 -6.91 19.15
C LYS A 2 -26.19 -7.12 18.41
N CYS A 3 -25.39 -8.15 18.73
CA CYS A 3 -24.16 -8.41 17.96
C CYS A 3 -24.42 -8.69 16.48
N SER A 4 -25.56 -9.31 16.13
CA SER A 4 -25.91 -9.57 14.72
C SER A 4 -26.35 -8.31 14.00
N ASP A 5 -26.88 -7.33 14.71
CA ASP A 5 -27.23 -6.03 14.14
C ASP A 5 -25.95 -5.20 13.94
N LEU A 6 -25.05 -5.17 14.93
CA LEU A 6 -23.73 -4.55 14.82
C LEU A 6 -22.86 -5.15 13.70
N LEU A 7 -22.94 -6.46 13.45
CA LEU A 7 -22.19 -7.10 12.35
C LEU A 7 -22.66 -6.67 10.96
N LYS A 8 -23.90 -6.19 10.83
CA LYS A 8 -24.44 -5.65 9.57
C LYS A 8 -24.06 -4.19 9.37
N ASP A 9 -23.46 -3.58 10.38
CA ASP A 9 -23.22 -2.16 10.41
C ASP A 9 -22.00 -1.78 9.57
N SER A 10 -21.98 -0.56 9.03
CA SER A 10 -20.98 -0.22 8.01
C SER A 10 -19.52 -0.36 8.48
N PRO A 11 -19.12 -0.02 9.73
CA PRO A 11 -17.76 -0.24 10.19
C PRO A 11 -17.38 -1.72 10.25
N ALA A 12 -18.30 -2.60 10.69
CA ALA A 12 -18.08 -4.04 10.73
C ALA A 12 -18.01 -4.65 9.33
N VAL A 13 -18.84 -4.18 8.39
CA VAL A 13 -18.74 -4.62 6.99
C VAL A 13 -17.43 -4.14 6.34
N THR A 14 -16.94 -2.97 6.75
CA THR A 14 -15.76 -2.33 6.14
C THR A 14 -14.45 -2.86 6.68
N PHE A 15 -14.34 -3.10 7.99
CA PHE A 15 -13.07 -3.40 8.66
C PHE A 15 -13.11 -4.76 9.36
N ALA A 16 -12.31 -5.70 8.85
CA ALA A 16 -12.20 -7.06 9.39
C ALA A 16 -11.85 -7.08 10.89
N ALA A 17 -10.92 -6.23 11.32
CA ALA A 17 -10.54 -6.10 12.73
C ALA A 17 -11.75 -5.79 13.65
N PHE A 18 -12.64 -4.90 13.24
CA PHE A 18 -13.82 -4.54 14.01
C PHE A 18 -14.88 -5.65 13.96
N HIS A 19 -15.08 -6.25 12.77
CA HIS A 19 -15.97 -7.38 12.56
C HIS A 19 -15.63 -8.58 13.45
N GLU A 20 -14.36 -8.98 13.48
CA GLU A 20 -13.90 -10.18 14.17
C GLU A 20 -14.17 -10.12 15.67
N GLN A 21 -14.01 -8.95 16.30
CA GLN A 21 -14.29 -8.79 17.73
C GLN A 21 -15.78 -8.97 18.06
N ILE A 22 -16.68 -8.45 17.21
CA ILE A 22 -18.13 -8.62 17.37
C ILE A 22 -18.54 -10.08 17.09
N LEU A 23 -17.92 -10.71 16.10
CA LEU A 23 -18.15 -12.10 15.79
C LEU A 23 -17.72 -13.02 16.95
N GLN A 24 -16.56 -12.76 17.55
CA GLN A 24 -16.07 -13.48 18.72
C GLN A 24 -17.02 -13.34 19.91
N MET A 25 -17.48 -12.12 20.23
CA MET A 25 -18.48 -11.92 21.29
C MET A 25 -19.75 -12.75 21.03
N LYS A 26 -20.26 -12.70 19.80
CA LYS A 26 -21.46 -13.46 19.40
C LYS A 26 -21.27 -14.97 19.60
N GLN A 27 -20.11 -15.50 19.19
CA GLN A 27 -19.78 -16.93 19.35
C GLN A 27 -19.61 -17.32 20.82
N ASN A 28 -18.89 -16.53 21.61
CA ASN A 28 -18.72 -16.75 23.04
C ASN A 28 -20.08 -16.83 23.75
N CYS A 29 -20.96 -15.86 23.51
CA CYS A 29 -22.30 -15.84 24.09
C CYS A 29 -23.15 -17.05 23.65
N HIS A 30 -23.04 -17.47 22.39
CA HIS A 30 -23.74 -18.66 21.91
C HIS A 30 -23.28 -19.94 22.64
N ASN A 31 -21.96 -20.13 22.74
CA ASN A 31 -21.36 -21.28 23.41
C ASN A 31 -21.71 -21.29 24.90
N TYR A 32 -21.63 -20.13 25.57
CA TYR A 32 -22.02 -20.00 26.97
C TYR A 32 -23.50 -20.32 27.19
N LYS A 33 -24.39 -19.80 26.34
CA LYS A 33 -25.82 -20.10 26.41
C LYS A 33 -26.09 -21.60 26.32
N LEU A 34 -25.43 -22.30 25.40
CA LEU A 34 -25.57 -23.75 25.27
C LEU A 34 -25.10 -24.48 26.55
N ARG A 35 -23.94 -24.09 27.11
CA ARG A 35 -23.42 -24.63 28.38
C ARG A 35 -24.40 -24.40 29.53
N LEU A 36 -24.96 -23.19 29.63
CA LEU A 36 -25.93 -22.81 30.65
C LEU A 36 -27.21 -23.66 30.52
N MET A 37 -27.76 -23.78 29.30
CA MET A 37 -28.96 -24.58 29.03
C MET A 37 -28.74 -26.07 29.32
N ASN A 38 -27.58 -26.63 28.99
CA ASN A 38 -27.25 -28.02 29.29
C ASN A 38 -27.15 -28.27 30.80
N LYS A 39 -26.45 -27.39 31.55
CA LYS A 39 -26.37 -27.48 33.02
C LYS A 39 -27.78 -27.39 33.64
N LEU A 40 -28.59 -26.43 33.21
CA LEU A 40 -29.96 -26.24 33.71
C LEU A 40 -30.86 -27.45 33.38
N GLY A 41 -30.73 -28.01 32.18
CA GLY A 41 -31.44 -29.21 31.74
C GLY A 41 -31.13 -30.45 32.57
N CYS A 42 -29.93 -30.55 33.15
CA CYS A 42 -29.56 -31.60 34.10
C CYS A 42 -29.98 -31.26 35.54
N LEU A 43 -29.87 -30.00 35.95
CA LEU A 43 -30.09 -29.56 37.33
C LEU A 43 -31.57 -29.61 37.73
N LEU A 44 -32.47 -29.09 36.88
CA LEU A 44 -33.89 -29.00 37.20
C LEU A 44 -34.57 -30.37 37.42
N PRO A 45 -34.33 -31.41 36.59
CA PRO A 45 -34.88 -32.74 36.86
C PRO A 45 -34.37 -33.34 38.16
N ASN A 46 -33.09 -33.16 38.50
CA ASN A 46 -32.52 -33.69 39.74
C ASN A 46 -33.11 -33.01 40.99
N ILE A 47 -33.39 -31.71 40.93
CA ILE A 47 -34.08 -31.00 42.01
C ILE A 47 -35.52 -31.51 42.16
N ARG A 48 -36.25 -31.67 41.04
CA ARG A 48 -37.63 -32.20 41.07
C ARG A 48 -37.72 -33.65 41.57
N GLY A 49 -36.68 -34.45 41.31
CA GLY A 49 -36.56 -35.83 41.78
C GLY A 49 -36.02 -35.96 43.20
N ASP A 50 -35.87 -34.86 43.94
CA ASP A 50 -35.31 -34.80 45.31
C ASP A 50 -33.88 -35.37 45.43
N VAL A 51 -33.14 -35.41 44.31
CA VAL A 51 -31.73 -35.85 44.25
C VAL A 51 -30.79 -34.69 44.64
N MET A 52 -31.19 -33.46 44.34
CA MET A 52 -30.45 -32.24 44.67
C MET A 52 -31.34 -31.22 45.36
N LYS A 53 -30.76 -30.41 46.26
CA LYS A 53 -31.48 -29.31 46.92
C LYS A 53 -31.64 -28.12 46.00
N GLU A 54 -32.68 -27.33 46.23
CA GLU A 54 -32.93 -26.06 45.53
C GLU A 54 -31.76 -25.06 45.65
N THR A 55 -30.97 -25.12 46.72
CA THR A 55 -29.76 -24.31 46.88
C THR A 55 -28.77 -24.47 45.74
N ALA A 56 -28.71 -25.64 45.10
CA ALA A 56 -27.84 -25.87 43.94
C ALA A 56 -28.23 -25.01 42.72
N LEU A 57 -29.52 -24.64 42.59
CA LEU A 57 -29.97 -23.70 41.56
C LEU A 57 -29.50 -22.27 41.88
N ASN A 58 -29.58 -21.86 43.15
CA ASN A 58 -29.10 -20.55 43.58
C ASN A 58 -27.59 -20.40 43.37
N ASP A 59 -26.80 -21.41 43.77
CA ASP A 59 -25.35 -21.42 43.57
C ASP A 59 -24.99 -21.32 42.08
N PHE A 60 -25.74 -22.01 41.22
CA PHE A 60 -25.54 -21.97 39.77
C PHE A 60 -25.90 -20.62 39.14
N LEU A 61 -26.99 -19.98 39.58
CA LEU A 61 -27.35 -18.63 39.14
C LEU A 61 -26.32 -17.61 39.63
N GLN A 62 -25.79 -17.77 40.84
CA GLN A 62 -24.70 -16.94 41.34
C GLN A 62 -23.41 -17.13 40.52
N GLU A 63 -23.06 -18.37 40.13
CA GLU A 63 -21.94 -18.64 39.20
C GLU A 63 -22.12 -17.88 37.86
N HIS A 64 -23.36 -17.74 37.38
CA HIS A 64 -23.66 -16.95 36.18
C HIS A 64 -23.42 -15.45 36.40
N GLU A 65 -23.94 -14.89 37.49
CA GLU A 65 -23.76 -13.47 37.83
C GLU A 65 -22.29 -13.09 38.06
N GLU A 66 -21.49 -14.01 38.60
CA GLU A 66 -20.05 -13.80 38.82
C GLU A 66 -19.20 -14.08 37.56
N SER A 67 -19.80 -14.64 36.50
CA SER A 67 -19.10 -14.99 35.26
C SER A 67 -18.84 -13.76 34.37
N PRO A 68 -17.89 -13.83 33.41
CA PRO A 68 -17.71 -12.78 32.39
C PRO A 68 -18.84 -12.72 31.34
N PHE A 69 -19.96 -13.42 31.58
CA PHE A 69 -21.17 -13.42 30.78
C PHE A 69 -22.37 -12.82 31.52
N ASN A 70 -22.13 -12.15 32.66
CA ASN A 70 -23.18 -11.42 33.38
C ASN A 70 -23.76 -10.28 32.52
N GLU A 71 -24.98 -9.87 32.84
CA GLU A 71 -25.71 -8.87 32.06
C GLU A 71 -24.99 -7.52 32.00
N SER A 72 -24.39 -7.10 33.11
CA SER A 72 -23.70 -5.80 33.23
C SER A 72 -22.52 -5.72 32.26
N ASP A 73 -21.61 -6.69 32.30
CA ASP A 73 -20.40 -6.72 31.46
C ASP A 73 -20.76 -6.83 29.98
N LEU A 74 -21.74 -7.67 29.63
CA LEU A 74 -22.19 -7.81 28.24
C LEU A 74 -22.85 -6.53 27.72
N THR A 75 -23.66 -5.87 28.55
CA THR A 75 -24.35 -4.63 28.20
C THR A 75 -23.36 -3.48 28.04
N GLU A 76 -22.40 -3.35 28.97
CA GLU A 76 -21.34 -2.35 28.89
C GLU A 76 -20.51 -2.53 27.63
N TRP A 77 -20.06 -3.76 27.34
CA TRP A 77 -19.29 -4.05 26.13
C TRP A 77 -20.07 -3.70 24.86
N LEU A 78 -21.36 -4.06 24.79
CA LEU A 78 -22.21 -3.74 23.64
C LEU A 78 -22.39 -2.23 23.45
N ASN A 79 -22.63 -1.49 24.52
CA ASN A 79 -22.81 -0.04 24.46
C ASN A 79 -21.53 0.67 23.98
N GLU A 80 -20.35 0.25 24.43
CA GLU A 80 -19.08 0.80 23.93
C GLU A 80 -18.86 0.46 22.45
N ARG A 81 -19.22 -0.75 21.99
CA ARG A 81 -19.12 -1.10 20.57
C ARG A 81 -20.11 -0.36 19.68
N GLU A 82 -21.32 -0.14 20.14
CA GLU A 82 -22.30 0.72 19.47
C GLU A 82 -21.75 2.15 19.34
N ARG A 83 -21.20 2.70 20.42
CA ARG A 83 -20.57 4.04 20.45
C ARG A 83 -19.37 4.15 19.52
N GLU A 84 -18.46 3.17 19.53
CA GLU A 84 -17.32 3.10 18.61
C GLU A 84 -17.80 3.06 17.16
N SER A 85 -18.82 2.25 16.85
CA SER A 85 -19.40 2.15 15.52
C SER A 85 -19.91 3.51 15.02
N GLU A 86 -20.68 4.25 15.82
CA GLU A 86 -21.20 5.57 15.44
C GLU A 86 -20.11 6.61 15.15
N ILE A 87 -19.02 6.59 15.93
CA ILE A 87 -17.89 7.50 15.70
C ILE A 87 -17.13 7.10 14.42
N ILE A 88 -16.86 5.81 14.22
CA ILE A 88 -16.20 5.32 13.00
C ILE A 88 -17.03 5.65 11.76
N LYS A 89 -18.36 5.45 11.80
CA LYS A 89 -19.28 5.87 10.72
C LYS A 89 -19.16 7.34 10.40
N THR A 90 -19.14 8.18 11.43
CA THR A 90 -19.05 9.63 11.26
C THR A 90 -17.77 10.02 10.54
N VAL A 91 -16.63 9.46 10.98
CA VAL A 91 -15.32 9.71 10.35
C VAL A 91 -15.28 9.15 8.93
N LEU A 92 -15.77 7.92 8.71
CA LEU A 92 -15.84 7.28 7.39
C LEU A 92 -16.66 8.11 6.41
N ARG A 93 -17.82 8.62 6.84
CA ARG A 93 -18.67 9.48 6.01
C ARG A 93 -17.91 10.72 5.58
N GLN A 94 -17.26 11.42 6.50
CA GLN A 94 -16.48 12.62 6.19
C GLN A 94 -15.33 12.33 5.22
N LEU A 95 -14.60 11.23 5.41
CA LEU A 95 -13.53 10.82 4.50
C LEU A 95 -14.06 10.55 3.08
N LYS A 96 -15.20 9.87 2.96
CA LYS A 96 -15.88 9.64 1.68
C LYS A 96 -16.38 10.93 1.05
N ASP A 97 -16.95 11.84 1.83
CA ASP A 97 -17.43 13.14 1.36
C ASP A 97 -16.28 14.00 0.80
N TYR A 98 -15.07 13.83 1.33
CA TYR A 98 -13.88 14.47 0.80
C TYR A 98 -13.33 13.78 -0.47
N GLY A 99 -13.78 12.57 -0.81
CA GLY A 99 -13.38 11.83 -2.00
C GLY A 99 -12.45 10.64 -1.75
N ALA A 100 -12.15 10.30 -0.47
CA ALA A 100 -11.33 9.14 -0.17
C ALA A 100 -12.10 7.83 -0.37
N GLN A 101 -11.44 6.85 -0.96
CA GLN A 101 -12.00 5.51 -1.14
C GLN A 101 -11.55 4.59 -0.01
N VAL A 102 -12.45 3.73 0.44
CA VAL A 102 -12.04 2.63 1.33
C VAL A 102 -11.29 1.62 0.46
N GLU A 103 -10.03 1.36 0.79
CA GLU A 103 -9.25 0.34 0.10
C GLU A 103 -8.67 -0.64 1.13
N VAL A 104 -8.78 -1.93 0.79
CA VAL A 104 -8.24 -3.02 1.60
C VAL A 104 -6.97 -3.60 0.98
N ASN A 105 -6.75 -3.45 -0.34
CA ASN A 105 -5.54 -3.92 -1.01
C ASN A 105 -4.60 -2.78 -1.41
N ILE A 106 -3.79 -2.36 -0.45
CA ILE A 106 -2.77 -1.30 -0.64
C ILE A 106 -1.73 -1.73 -1.68
N ASP A 107 -1.30 -2.99 -1.68
CA ASP A 107 -0.27 -3.48 -2.61
C ASP A 107 -0.73 -3.37 -4.07
N ALA A 108 -2.01 -3.67 -4.36
CA ALA A 108 -2.58 -3.50 -5.69
C ALA A 108 -2.56 -2.03 -6.16
N ILE A 109 -2.90 -1.08 -5.26
CA ILE A 109 -2.84 0.35 -5.59
C ILE A 109 -1.41 0.79 -5.89
N LEU A 110 -0.42 0.31 -5.13
CA LEU A 110 0.99 0.69 -5.35
C LEU A 110 1.54 0.21 -6.70
N MET A 111 0.91 -0.80 -7.31
CA MET A 111 1.25 -1.28 -8.65
C MET A 111 0.58 -0.49 -9.79
N ASP A 112 -0.42 0.34 -9.50
CA ASP A 112 -1.12 1.14 -10.50
C ASP A 112 -0.22 2.28 -11.01
N LEU A 113 0.07 2.27 -12.33
CA LEU A 113 0.93 3.24 -12.98
C LEU A 113 0.41 4.68 -12.89
N GLU A 114 -0.90 4.87 -12.73
CA GLU A 114 -1.52 6.21 -12.62
C GLU A 114 -1.39 6.81 -11.21
N VAL A 115 -1.05 5.98 -10.21
CA VAL A 115 -0.92 6.40 -8.82
C VAL A 115 0.54 6.69 -8.49
N GLY A 116 0.91 7.97 -8.34
CA GLY A 116 2.27 8.36 -7.96
C GLY A 116 2.56 8.10 -6.48
N ASN A 117 1.82 8.78 -5.59
CA ASN A 117 1.89 8.59 -4.14
C ASN A 117 0.56 8.07 -3.61
N LEU A 118 0.57 7.40 -2.46
CA LEU A 118 -0.66 6.96 -1.79
C LEU A 118 -0.70 7.50 -0.36
N VAL A 119 -1.79 8.16 -0.01
CA VAL A 119 -2.01 8.73 1.33
C VAL A 119 -3.23 8.06 1.96
N SER A 120 -3.04 7.44 3.12
CA SER A 120 -4.08 6.66 3.79
C SER A 120 -4.45 7.26 5.15
N TYR A 121 -5.72 7.61 5.35
CA TYR A 121 -6.27 7.76 6.69
C TYR A 121 -6.47 6.36 7.27
N THR A 122 -5.62 5.99 8.22
CA THR A 122 -5.56 4.63 8.73
C THR A 122 -6.09 4.59 10.15
N PHE A 123 -7.15 3.81 10.41
CA PHE A 123 -7.58 3.52 11.76
C PHE A 123 -6.63 2.53 12.42
N THR A 124 -6.14 2.86 13.61
CA THR A 124 -4.99 2.16 14.22
C THR A 124 -5.31 1.36 15.48
N SER A 125 -6.54 1.49 15.98
CA SER A 125 -6.97 0.89 17.24
C SER A 125 -8.24 0.05 17.14
N LEU A 126 -8.74 -0.23 15.92
CA LEU A 126 -9.98 -1.03 15.76
C LEU A 126 -9.89 -2.43 16.36
N ASN A 127 -8.68 -2.99 16.45
CA ASN A 127 -8.41 -4.29 17.06
C ASN A 127 -7.97 -4.21 18.53
N TRP A 128 -7.96 -3.04 19.15
CA TRP A 128 -7.56 -2.94 20.56
C TRP A 128 -8.67 -3.58 21.40
N SER A 129 -8.46 -4.86 21.73
CA SER A 129 -9.43 -5.68 22.43
C SER A 129 -9.56 -5.22 23.88
N ASP A 130 -10.81 -5.24 24.32
CA ASP A 130 -11.18 -5.12 25.72
C ASP A 130 -10.88 -6.44 26.48
N ILE A 131 -10.75 -6.36 27.80
CA ILE A 131 -10.42 -7.45 28.74
C ILE A 131 -11.43 -8.61 28.66
N ILE A 132 -12.67 -8.31 28.26
CA ILE A 132 -13.81 -9.23 28.34
C ILE A 132 -13.64 -10.44 27.41
N LEU A 133 -13.21 -10.24 26.15
CA LEU A 133 -13.12 -11.34 25.17
C LEU A 133 -12.13 -12.44 25.60
N PRO A 134 -10.88 -12.11 26.03
CA PRO A 134 -9.97 -13.10 26.59
C PRO A 134 -10.53 -13.79 27.85
N LYS A 135 -11.14 -13.04 28.78
CA LYS A 135 -11.75 -13.60 30.00
C LYS A 135 -12.85 -14.61 29.68
N GLN A 136 -13.74 -14.30 28.75
CA GLN A 136 -14.80 -15.21 28.29
C GLN A 136 -14.22 -16.49 27.67
N LYS A 137 -13.19 -16.35 26.81
CA LYS A 137 -12.53 -17.50 26.20
C LYS A 137 -11.88 -18.40 27.25
N ALA A 138 -11.20 -17.83 28.24
CA ALA A 138 -10.62 -18.57 29.36
C ALA A 138 -11.70 -19.29 30.19
N TYR A 139 -12.81 -18.61 30.49
CA TYR A 139 -13.95 -19.18 31.23
C TYR A 139 -14.65 -20.32 30.48
N LEU A 140 -14.76 -20.22 29.15
CA LEU A 140 -15.32 -21.29 28.32
C LEU A 140 -14.36 -22.49 28.19
N SER A 141 -13.06 -22.25 28.24
CA SER A 141 -12.02 -23.29 28.10
C SER A 141 -11.71 -24.01 29.41
N SER A 142 -11.92 -23.36 30.56
CA SER A 142 -11.66 -23.95 31.87
C SER A 142 -12.76 -24.93 32.27
N SER A 143 -12.41 -26.22 32.26
CA SER A 143 -13.17 -27.27 32.93
C SER A 143 -12.89 -27.35 34.44
N THR A 144 -11.95 -26.55 34.95
CA THR A 144 -11.53 -26.52 36.36
C THR A 144 -10.94 -25.14 36.70
N LYS A 145 -11.25 -24.66 37.91
CA LYS A 145 -10.94 -23.35 38.57
C LYS A 145 -9.92 -22.40 37.91
N ALA A 146 -10.32 -21.12 37.90
CA ALA A 146 -9.67 -19.94 37.33
C ALA A 146 -8.14 -19.86 37.54
N GLU A 147 -7.39 -19.84 36.44
CA GLU A 147 -6.05 -19.25 36.41
C GLU A 147 -6.16 -17.73 36.30
N ASN A 148 -5.49 -17.02 37.21
CA ASN A 148 -5.40 -15.58 37.21
C ASN A 148 -4.71 -15.10 35.93
N VAL A 149 -5.48 -14.52 35.01
CA VAL A 149 -4.93 -13.76 33.89
C VAL A 149 -4.14 -12.59 34.47
N GLU A 150 -2.84 -12.49 34.18
CA GLU A 150 -2.02 -11.33 34.55
C GLU A 150 -2.58 -10.07 33.85
N ILE A 151 -3.29 -9.24 34.62
CA ILE A 151 -3.84 -7.96 34.15
C ILE A 151 -2.74 -6.92 34.27
N THR A 152 -2.10 -6.55 33.15
CA THR A 152 -1.18 -5.41 33.10
C THR A 152 -1.93 -4.08 33.31
N PRO A 153 -1.28 -3.00 33.78
CA PRO A 153 -1.94 -1.74 34.14
C PRO A 153 -2.72 -1.07 32.98
N ASP A 154 -2.25 -1.25 31.75
CA ASP A 154 -2.88 -0.74 30.51
C ASP A 154 -4.28 -1.32 30.27
N ILE A 155 -4.56 -2.51 30.83
CA ILE A 155 -5.78 -3.27 30.60
C ILE A 155 -6.99 -2.67 31.35
N LYS A 156 -6.81 -1.71 32.27
CA LYS A 156 -7.94 -1.07 32.98
C LYS A 156 -8.76 -0.08 32.14
N GLN A 157 -8.33 0.23 30.93
CA GLN A 157 -9.00 1.21 30.08
C GLN A 157 -10.21 0.57 29.36
N LYS A 158 -11.42 0.92 29.81
CA LYS A 158 -12.71 0.36 29.33
C LYS A 158 -12.98 0.53 27.83
N SER A 159 -12.43 1.57 27.20
CA SER A 159 -12.49 1.76 25.75
C SER A 159 -11.22 2.47 25.28
N TRP A 160 -10.69 2.03 24.15
CA TRP A 160 -9.58 2.71 23.49
C TRP A 160 -9.99 4.12 23.00
N LEU A 161 -11.27 4.46 22.92
CA LEU A 161 -11.77 5.69 22.33
C LEU A 161 -11.92 6.83 23.35
N THR A 162 -10.81 7.25 23.98
CA THR A 162 -10.80 8.38 24.92
C THR A 162 -11.04 9.73 24.24
N ALA A 163 -11.28 10.78 25.04
CA ALA A 163 -11.42 12.14 24.54
C ALA A 163 -10.14 12.63 23.82
N GLU A 164 -8.96 12.26 24.31
CA GLU A 164 -7.65 12.57 23.74
C GLU A 164 -7.47 11.89 22.37
N ILE A 165 -7.90 10.64 22.26
CA ILE A 165 -7.83 9.87 21.02
C ILE A 165 -8.82 10.44 20.00
N GLN A 166 -10.03 10.79 20.42
CA GLN A 166 -11.00 11.47 19.54
C GLN A 166 -10.49 12.83 19.04
N LYS A 167 -9.84 13.63 19.91
CA LYS A 167 -9.18 14.88 19.51
C LYS A 167 -8.08 14.62 18.46
N THR A 168 -7.30 13.57 18.64
CA THR A 168 -6.25 13.16 17.69
C THR A 168 -6.85 12.74 16.35
N MET A 169 -7.89 11.90 16.35
CA MET A 169 -8.60 11.47 15.15
C MET A 169 -9.18 12.65 14.37
N ARG A 170 -9.81 13.60 15.08
CA ARG A 170 -10.32 14.85 14.49
C ARG A 170 -9.20 15.68 13.87
N ARG A 171 -8.09 15.86 14.58
CA ARG A 171 -6.92 16.61 14.08
C ARG A 171 -6.34 15.97 12.80
N ASN A 172 -6.24 14.64 12.78
CA ASN A 172 -5.80 13.90 11.59
C ASN A 172 -6.79 14.06 10.44
N LEU A 173 -8.09 14.09 10.73
CA LEU A 173 -9.10 14.24 9.70
C LEU A 173 -9.02 15.61 9.02
N GLU A 174 -8.81 16.68 9.79
CA GLU A 174 -8.59 18.03 9.23
C GLU A 174 -7.31 18.10 8.38
N ILE A 175 -6.24 17.44 8.82
CA ILE A 175 -4.98 17.43 8.07
C ILE A 175 -5.12 16.64 6.79
N PHE A 176 -5.78 15.48 6.84
CA PHE A 176 -6.09 14.68 5.65
C PHE A 176 -6.94 15.46 4.65
N LYS A 177 -7.97 16.18 5.12
CA LYS A 177 -8.78 17.09 4.29
C LYS A 177 -7.91 18.17 3.62
N ASN A 178 -7.01 18.80 4.37
CA ASN A 178 -6.13 19.83 3.84
C ASN A 178 -5.17 19.28 2.78
N LEU A 179 -4.65 18.06 2.98
CA LEU A 179 -3.81 17.37 2.00
C LEU A 179 -4.56 17.10 0.69
N MET A 180 -5.82 16.65 0.76
CA MET A 180 -6.63 16.42 -0.45
C MET A 180 -6.95 17.69 -1.23
N ASN A 181 -7.05 18.83 -0.55
CA ASN A 181 -7.31 20.12 -1.20
C ASN A 181 -6.03 20.80 -1.73
N SER A 182 -4.85 20.25 -1.46
CA SER A 182 -3.58 20.83 -1.89
C SER A 182 -3.37 20.65 -3.38
N LYS A 183 -3.10 21.75 -4.10
CA LYS A 183 -2.77 21.74 -5.53
C LYS A 183 -1.33 21.25 -5.81
N ASP A 184 -0.49 21.20 -4.78
CA ASP A 184 0.92 20.83 -4.89
C ASP A 184 1.14 19.31 -4.75
N CYS A 185 0.09 18.55 -4.39
CA CYS A 185 0.15 17.10 -4.39
C CYS A 185 0.07 16.57 -5.84
N LYS A 186 1.23 16.29 -6.44
CA LYS A 186 1.41 15.35 -7.59
C LYS A 186 0.55 14.09 -7.39
N PRO A 187 0.08 13.39 -8.46
CA PRO A 187 -1.09 12.52 -8.39
C PRO A 187 -0.99 11.54 -7.22
N ALA A 188 -1.71 11.89 -6.15
CA ALA A 188 -1.75 11.15 -4.91
C ALA A 188 -3.14 10.55 -4.81
N LYS A 189 -3.21 9.23 -4.67
CA LYS A 189 -4.48 8.56 -4.37
C LYS A 189 -4.70 8.62 -2.87
N PHE A 190 -5.91 8.99 -2.47
CA PHE A 190 -6.29 9.11 -1.07
C PHE A 190 -7.25 8.00 -0.69
N ILE A 191 -6.91 7.26 0.36
CA ILE A 191 -7.67 6.10 0.81
C ILE A 191 -7.97 6.12 2.30
N VAL A 192 -8.86 5.22 2.70
CA VAL A 192 -9.14 4.88 4.10
C VAL A 192 -8.84 3.40 4.30
N SER A 193 -8.10 3.06 5.36
CA SER A 193 -7.75 1.68 5.70
C SER A 193 -7.70 1.47 7.22
N SER A 194 -7.34 0.26 7.66
CA SER A 194 -7.10 -0.06 9.06
C SER A 194 -5.84 -0.90 9.23
N LYS A 195 -4.98 -0.52 10.17
CA LYS A 195 -3.75 -1.24 10.53
C LYS A 195 -3.41 -0.98 11.98
N GLU A 196 -3.27 -2.03 12.80
CA GLU A 196 -2.96 -1.87 14.21
C GLU A 196 -1.61 -1.16 14.46
N MET A 197 -1.60 -0.09 15.26
CA MET A 197 -0.38 0.65 15.61
C MET A 197 -0.39 1.08 17.08
N LYS A 198 0.41 0.41 17.92
CA LYS A 198 0.52 0.69 19.37
C LYS A 198 0.92 2.13 19.69
N ASN A 199 1.83 2.71 18.90
CA ASN A 199 2.41 4.03 19.19
C ASN A 199 1.55 5.20 18.67
N ASN A 200 0.49 4.94 17.90
CA ASN A 200 -0.35 5.98 17.30
C ASN A 200 -1.82 5.59 17.46
N PRO A 201 -2.41 5.67 18.67
CA PRO A 201 -3.78 5.24 18.91
C PRO A 201 -4.83 6.05 18.12
N GLY A 202 -5.91 5.36 17.76
CA GLY A 202 -7.08 5.88 17.06
C GLY A 202 -6.91 6.00 15.56
N SER A 203 -6.04 6.91 15.10
CA SER A 203 -5.72 7.04 13.68
C SER A 203 -4.31 7.58 13.42
N CYS A 204 -3.79 7.30 12.23
CA CYS A 204 -2.61 7.96 11.66
C CYS A 204 -2.82 8.18 10.16
N ILE A 205 -2.24 9.25 9.62
CA ILE A 205 -2.11 9.45 8.17
C ILE A 205 -0.81 8.76 7.73
N LEU A 206 -0.92 7.74 6.89
CA LEU A 206 0.21 7.01 6.35
C LEU A 206 0.49 7.46 4.91
N LEU A 207 1.74 7.81 4.61
CA LEU A 207 2.22 8.08 3.27
C LEU A 207 3.00 6.87 2.76
N TYR A 208 2.61 6.37 1.59
CA TYR A 208 3.33 5.36 0.84
C TYR A 208 3.94 6.03 -0.37
N GLU A 209 5.26 6.22 -0.33
CA GLU A 209 6.03 6.71 -1.47
C GLU A 209 6.33 5.55 -2.42
N SER A 210 6.31 5.83 -3.72
CA SER A 210 6.69 4.84 -4.74
C SER A 210 8.09 4.31 -4.45
N GLY A 211 8.25 2.98 -4.46
CA GLY A 211 9.53 2.30 -4.21
C GLY A 211 9.86 2.04 -2.72
N CYS A 212 9.06 2.55 -1.78
CA CYS A 212 9.30 2.29 -0.35
C CYS A 212 8.57 1.05 0.17
N ASP A 213 9.26 0.29 1.03
CA ASP A 213 8.70 -0.86 1.75
C ASP A 213 7.79 -0.42 2.90
N GLU A 214 8.06 0.75 3.48
CA GLU A 214 7.44 1.22 4.72
C GLU A 214 6.65 2.51 4.51
N ALA A 215 5.45 2.53 5.10
CA ALA A 215 4.65 3.73 5.15
C ALA A 215 5.16 4.68 6.23
N VAL A 216 5.24 5.97 5.94
CA VAL A 216 5.65 7.00 6.91
C VAL A 216 4.41 7.61 7.57
N CYS A 217 4.35 7.63 8.90
CA CYS A 217 3.29 8.33 9.61
C CYS A 217 3.54 9.84 9.55
N PHE A 218 2.58 10.60 9.01
CA PHE A 218 2.69 12.02 8.67
C PHE A 218 2.86 12.97 9.88
N GLN A 219 3.04 12.46 11.11
CA GLN A 219 2.94 13.29 12.32
C GLN A 219 3.82 12.92 13.52
N THR A 220 4.69 11.94 13.43
CA THR A 220 5.54 11.61 14.60
C THR A 220 6.88 12.34 14.51
N LYS A 221 7.21 13.11 15.56
CA LYS A 221 8.58 13.61 15.85
C LYS A 221 9.64 12.49 15.98
N ASN A 222 9.26 11.24 15.78
CA ASN A 222 10.15 10.10 15.63
C ASN A 222 9.49 9.10 14.68
N PRO A 223 9.99 8.94 13.43
CA PRO A 223 9.57 7.84 12.59
C PRO A 223 10.02 6.55 13.29
N LYS A 224 9.08 5.74 13.75
CA LYS A 224 9.37 4.37 14.19
C LYS A 224 8.83 3.43 13.13
N THR A 225 9.76 2.64 12.60
CA THR A 225 9.56 1.62 11.57
C THR A 225 8.46 0.64 11.98
N ALA A 226 7.60 0.31 11.03
CA ALA A 226 6.58 -0.73 11.22
C ALA A 226 7.25 -2.11 11.23
N PRO A 227 6.66 -3.14 11.88
CA PRO A 227 7.18 -4.49 11.78
C PRO A 227 7.22 -4.94 10.32
N ARG A 228 8.39 -5.43 9.87
CA ARG A 228 8.61 -5.98 8.53
C ARG A 228 7.65 -7.14 8.28
N THR A 229 6.77 -7.02 7.29
CA THR A 229 5.98 -8.13 6.79
C THR A 229 6.91 -9.06 6.00
N LEU A 230 6.92 -10.35 6.34
CA LEU A 230 7.65 -11.41 5.62
C LEU A 230 6.89 -11.77 4.33
N THR A 231 6.84 -10.86 3.37
CA THR A 231 6.24 -11.08 2.04
C THR A 231 7.34 -11.06 0.98
N TRP A 232 7.23 -11.92 -0.03
CA TRP A 232 8.13 -11.85 -1.18
C TRP A 232 7.94 -10.56 -1.98
N LEU A 233 6.74 -9.94 -1.94
CA LEU A 233 6.44 -8.67 -2.58
C LEU A 233 6.92 -7.49 -1.71
N THR A 234 8.23 -7.27 -1.69
CA THR A 234 8.82 -6.09 -1.03
C THR A 234 8.64 -4.85 -1.92
N GLY A 235 8.84 -3.65 -1.38
CA GLY A 235 8.78 -2.39 -2.14
C GLY A 235 9.84 -2.29 -3.23
N ASN A 236 11.08 -2.78 -3.01
CA ASN A 236 12.07 -2.93 -4.08
C ASN A 236 11.56 -3.85 -5.22
N ILE A 237 10.88 -4.95 -4.88
CA ILE A 237 10.29 -5.83 -5.90
C ILE A 237 9.12 -5.14 -6.62
N ARG A 238 8.24 -4.42 -5.90
CA ARG A 238 7.18 -3.61 -6.51
C ARG A 238 7.74 -2.54 -7.45
N GLU A 239 8.82 -1.86 -7.06
CA GLU A 239 9.50 -0.85 -7.87
C GLU A 239 9.98 -1.45 -9.19
N LYS A 240 10.74 -2.55 -9.14
CA LYS A 240 11.18 -3.27 -10.34
C LYS A 240 10.01 -3.74 -11.22
N MET A 241 8.95 -4.27 -10.60
CA MET A 241 7.76 -4.66 -11.35
C MET A 241 7.10 -3.48 -12.04
N ARG A 242 7.07 -2.32 -11.39
CA ARG A 242 6.52 -1.08 -11.95
C ARG A 242 7.38 -0.55 -13.09
N GLU A 243 8.71 -0.58 -12.96
CA GLU A 243 9.65 -0.25 -14.02
C GLU A 243 9.45 -1.14 -15.25
N HIS A 244 9.39 -2.46 -15.07
CA HIS A 244 9.13 -3.39 -16.15
C HIS A 244 7.75 -3.15 -16.79
N LEU A 245 6.72 -2.82 -16.02
CA LEU A 245 5.40 -2.52 -16.56
C LEU A 245 5.42 -1.24 -17.42
N ILE A 246 6.17 -0.21 -17.01
CA ILE A 246 6.38 1.02 -17.79
C ILE A 246 7.10 0.70 -19.10
N ILE A 247 8.24 -0.01 -19.03
CA ILE A 247 9.03 -0.37 -20.21
C ILE A 247 8.18 -1.22 -21.17
N PHE A 248 7.45 -2.21 -20.65
CA PHE A 248 6.60 -3.08 -21.45
C PHE A 248 5.46 -2.30 -22.14
N LYS A 249 4.83 -1.35 -21.42
CA LYS A 249 3.84 -0.43 -22.00
C LYS A 249 4.46 0.40 -23.13
N GLU A 250 5.62 1.00 -22.89
CA GLU A 250 6.33 1.80 -23.89
C GLU A 250 6.66 0.98 -25.15
N LEU A 251 7.18 -0.24 -24.97
CA LEU A 251 7.45 -1.18 -26.07
C LEU A 251 6.18 -1.56 -26.85
N MET A 252 5.05 -1.76 -26.18
CA MET A 252 3.79 -2.05 -26.86
C MET A 252 3.25 -0.85 -27.65
N THR A 253 3.51 0.38 -27.18
CA THR A 253 3.00 1.61 -27.81
C THR A 253 3.93 2.23 -28.83
N SER A 254 5.23 1.94 -28.77
CA SER A 254 6.17 2.43 -29.76
C SER A 254 5.93 1.72 -31.11
N GLN A 255 6.40 2.32 -32.20
CA GLN A 255 6.31 1.71 -33.54
C GLN A 255 7.27 0.51 -33.69
N VAL A 256 7.38 -0.34 -32.67
CA VAL A 256 8.00 -1.65 -32.80
C VAL A 256 7.25 -2.37 -33.91
N SER A 257 8.01 -2.92 -34.85
CA SER A 257 7.54 -3.64 -36.03
C SER A 257 6.22 -4.40 -35.79
N GLN A 258 5.31 -4.35 -36.78
CA GLN A 258 4.06 -5.14 -36.81
C GLN A 258 4.29 -6.66 -36.59
N SER A 259 5.53 -7.13 -36.65
CA SER A 259 5.93 -8.52 -36.43
C SER A 259 6.15 -8.90 -34.96
N THR A 260 6.21 -7.97 -34.01
CA THR A 260 6.45 -8.27 -32.59
C THR A 260 5.13 -8.58 -31.88
N LYS A 261 5.04 -9.74 -31.22
CA LYS A 261 3.89 -10.12 -30.40
C LYS A 261 4.22 -10.00 -28.92
N PHE A 262 3.30 -9.41 -28.17
CA PHE A 262 3.41 -9.25 -26.73
C PHE A 262 2.49 -10.24 -26.02
N ILE A 263 3.03 -10.95 -25.04
CA ILE A 263 2.28 -11.90 -24.20
C ILE A 263 2.65 -11.69 -22.73
N VAL A 264 1.75 -12.09 -21.84
CA VAL A 264 2.00 -12.14 -20.39
C VAL A 264 1.85 -13.58 -19.94
N SER A 265 2.85 -14.09 -19.22
CA SER A 265 2.87 -15.46 -18.69
C SER A 265 3.51 -15.48 -17.31
N SER A 266 3.20 -16.50 -16.52
CA SER A 266 3.84 -16.75 -15.24
C SER A 266 4.81 -17.92 -15.36
N LYS A 267 6.02 -17.75 -14.83
CA LYS A 267 7.07 -18.78 -14.75
C LYS A 267 7.92 -18.51 -13.51
N ASP A 268 8.20 -19.55 -12.73
CA ASP A 268 9.12 -19.43 -11.60
C ASP A 268 10.53 -19.14 -12.11
N HIS A 269 11.16 -18.11 -11.54
CA HIS A 269 12.48 -17.67 -11.97
C HIS A 269 13.27 -17.12 -10.78
N GLU A 270 14.28 -17.86 -10.32
CA GLU A 270 15.04 -17.53 -9.10
C GLU A 270 15.76 -16.19 -9.18
N ASN A 271 16.35 -15.86 -10.34
CA ASN A 271 17.18 -14.65 -10.48
C ASN A 271 16.39 -13.34 -10.67
N HIS A 272 15.08 -13.42 -10.95
CA HIS A 272 14.26 -12.25 -11.31
C HIS A 272 12.93 -12.26 -10.53
N PRO A 273 12.96 -12.07 -9.20
CA PRO A 273 11.75 -12.06 -8.40
C PRO A 273 10.80 -10.93 -8.83
N GLY A 274 9.50 -11.24 -8.89
CA GLY A 274 8.45 -10.31 -9.30
C GLY A 274 8.17 -10.32 -10.80
N SER A 275 9.05 -9.75 -11.62
CA SER A 275 8.87 -9.75 -13.08
C SER A 275 10.20 -9.60 -13.83
N CYS A 276 10.23 -10.05 -15.07
CA CYS A 276 11.24 -9.74 -16.09
C CYS A 276 10.53 -9.69 -17.44
N ILE A 277 11.03 -8.86 -18.35
CA ILE A 277 10.59 -8.83 -19.74
C ILE A 277 11.50 -9.78 -20.52
N PHE A 278 10.95 -10.83 -21.13
CA PHE A 278 11.72 -11.74 -21.96
C PHE A 278 11.55 -11.40 -23.44
N LEU A 279 12.67 -11.34 -24.15
CA LEU A 279 12.71 -11.21 -25.60
C LEU A 279 13.02 -12.58 -26.24
N TYR A 280 12.12 -13.03 -27.11
CA TYR A 280 12.30 -14.20 -27.96
C TYR A 280 12.59 -13.72 -29.37
N GLU A 281 13.83 -13.84 -29.81
CA GLU A 281 14.24 -13.48 -31.16
C GLU A 281 13.82 -14.58 -32.15
N SER A 282 13.43 -14.19 -33.37
CA SER A 282 12.96 -15.14 -34.38
C SER A 282 14.06 -16.15 -34.72
N GLY A 283 13.77 -17.44 -34.55
CA GLY A 283 14.73 -18.52 -34.81
C GLY A 283 15.62 -18.88 -33.62
N CYS A 284 15.40 -18.26 -32.45
CA CYS A 284 16.09 -18.59 -31.20
C CYS A 284 15.15 -19.33 -30.23
N ASP A 285 15.63 -20.44 -29.66
CA ASP A 285 14.88 -21.22 -28.67
C ASP A 285 15.05 -20.69 -27.24
N GLU A 286 16.05 -19.84 -27.00
CA GLU A 286 16.35 -19.25 -25.70
C GLU A 286 15.88 -17.79 -25.63
N ALA A 287 15.18 -17.48 -24.54
CA ALA A 287 14.76 -16.12 -24.23
C ALA A 287 15.87 -15.36 -23.50
N VAL A 288 16.05 -14.09 -23.83
CA VAL A 288 16.98 -13.20 -23.10
C VAL A 288 16.17 -12.21 -22.28
N CYS A 289 16.58 -11.94 -21.02
CA CYS A 289 15.93 -10.86 -20.25
C CYS A 289 16.27 -9.53 -20.94
N PHE A 290 15.23 -8.78 -21.28
CA PHE A 290 15.36 -7.47 -21.89
C PHE A 290 15.84 -6.47 -20.84
N THR A 291 16.95 -5.82 -21.15
CA THR A 291 17.50 -4.72 -20.35
C THR A 291 17.45 -3.46 -21.22
N PRO A 292 16.84 -2.36 -20.75
CA PRO A 292 16.88 -1.10 -21.50
C PRO A 292 18.30 -0.50 -21.47
N PRO A 293 18.69 0.29 -22.49
CA PRO A 293 19.91 1.08 -22.43
C PRO A 293 19.86 2.07 -21.26
N SER A 294 21.02 2.42 -20.70
CA SER A 294 21.11 3.48 -19.69
C SER A 294 20.93 4.86 -20.32
N LYS A 295 20.48 5.85 -19.53
CA LYS A 295 20.46 7.26 -19.98
C LYS A 295 21.87 7.69 -20.43
N PRO A 296 22.07 8.14 -21.68
CA PRO A 296 23.39 8.57 -22.15
C PRO A 296 23.79 9.90 -21.52
N VAL A 297 25.10 10.15 -21.46
CA VAL A 297 25.66 11.41 -21.00
C VAL A 297 25.37 12.50 -22.04
N CYS A 298 25.08 13.72 -21.58
CA CYS A 298 24.88 14.86 -22.48
C CYS A 298 26.15 15.11 -23.32
N PRO A 299 26.00 15.43 -24.61
CA PRO A 299 27.14 15.81 -25.43
C PRO A 299 27.71 17.15 -24.94
N ILE A 300 29.00 17.37 -25.18
CA ILE A 300 29.71 18.61 -24.80
C ILE A 300 30.12 19.34 -26.06
N THR A 301 29.77 20.62 -26.17
CA THR A 301 30.23 21.45 -27.29
C THR A 301 31.72 21.73 -27.16
N GLU A 302 32.51 21.24 -28.11
CA GLU A 302 33.95 21.53 -28.17
C GLU A 302 34.21 22.78 -29.01
N GLU A 303 33.49 22.91 -30.14
CA GLU A 303 33.75 23.99 -31.08
C GLU A 303 32.49 24.36 -31.88
N VAL A 304 32.38 25.65 -32.22
CA VAL A 304 31.41 26.16 -33.19
C VAL A 304 32.19 26.91 -34.28
N LYS A 305 32.07 26.46 -35.52
CA LYS A 305 32.74 27.03 -36.70
C LYS A 305 31.71 27.32 -37.77
N GLY A 306 31.26 28.58 -37.88
CA GLY A 306 30.21 29.00 -38.80
C GLY A 306 28.96 28.12 -38.67
N GLN A 307 28.67 27.37 -39.73
CA GLN A 307 27.55 26.43 -39.87
C GLN A 307 27.80 25.02 -39.30
N SER A 308 28.90 24.81 -38.58
CA SER A 308 29.25 23.49 -38.01
C SER A 308 29.47 23.55 -36.50
N VAL A 309 29.07 22.47 -35.81
CA VAL A 309 29.23 22.31 -34.37
C VAL A 309 29.93 20.98 -34.08
N GLY A 310 31.10 21.04 -33.46
CA GLY A 310 31.84 19.89 -32.96
C GLY A 310 31.38 19.53 -31.55
N LEU A 311 30.91 18.29 -31.38
CA LEU A 311 30.38 17.76 -30.13
C LEU A 311 31.21 16.58 -29.67
N LYS A 312 31.67 16.64 -28.43
CA LYS A 312 32.20 15.47 -27.74
C LYS A 312 31.06 14.58 -27.26
N VAL A 313 31.07 13.32 -27.66
CA VAL A 313 30.10 12.30 -27.22
C VAL A 313 30.85 11.27 -26.38
N VAL A 314 30.22 10.83 -25.29
CA VAL A 314 30.77 9.78 -24.43
C VAL A 314 30.21 8.43 -24.91
N PRO A 315 31.06 7.46 -25.30
CA PRO A 315 30.61 6.13 -25.66
C PRO A 315 29.82 5.47 -24.53
N SER A 316 28.85 4.63 -24.87
CA SER A 316 28.04 3.93 -23.87
C SER A 316 28.81 2.76 -23.28
N SER A 317 28.92 2.71 -21.95
CA SER A 317 29.41 1.53 -21.23
C SER A 317 28.30 0.49 -20.98
N CYS A 318 27.06 0.78 -21.39
CA CYS A 318 25.93 -0.10 -21.18
C CYS A 318 25.84 -1.14 -22.30
N PRO A 319 25.91 -2.45 -21.99
CA PRO A 319 25.87 -3.50 -23.00
C PRO A 319 24.50 -3.63 -23.70
N ALA A 320 23.46 -2.99 -23.16
CA ALA A 320 22.14 -2.95 -23.78
C ALA A 320 22.03 -1.88 -24.89
N THR A 321 23.01 -0.98 -25.00
CA THR A 321 23.06 0.02 -26.07
C THR A 321 23.57 -0.65 -27.34
N VAL A 322 22.73 -0.67 -28.37
CA VAL A 322 23.07 -1.16 -29.71
C VAL A 322 23.67 -0.04 -30.56
N GLU A 323 23.16 1.18 -30.42
CA GLU A 323 23.60 2.33 -31.21
C GLU A 323 23.48 3.63 -30.39
N LEU A 324 24.39 4.59 -30.63
CA LEU A 324 24.26 5.96 -30.14
C LEU A 324 23.91 6.89 -31.32
N ARG A 325 22.99 7.83 -31.08
CA ARG A 325 22.59 8.85 -32.05
C ARG A 325 22.61 10.23 -31.42
N LEU A 326 23.09 11.22 -32.16
CA LEU A 326 22.86 12.63 -31.83
C LEU A 326 21.56 13.10 -32.45
N LEU A 327 20.67 13.61 -31.60
CA LEU A 327 19.44 14.23 -32.03
C LEU A 327 19.59 15.74 -31.95
N TYR A 328 19.26 16.43 -33.03
CA TYR A 328 19.33 17.90 -33.07
C TYR A 328 18.17 18.52 -33.83
N LYS A 329 17.75 19.71 -33.41
CA LYS A 329 16.76 20.52 -34.11
C LYS A 329 16.95 22.01 -33.84
N PRO A 330 16.57 22.90 -34.77
CA PRO A 330 16.42 24.31 -34.43
C PRO A 330 15.42 24.45 -33.29
N LYS A 331 15.67 25.37 -32.36
CA LYS A 331 14.80 25.59 -31.19
C LYS A 331 13.35 25.96 -31.56
N GLN A 332 13.16 26.52 -32.75
CA GLN A 332 11.85 26.89 -33.30
C GLN A 332 11.12 25.72 -33.98
N ASP A 333 11.80 24.58 -34.17
CA ASP A 333 11.29 23.41 -34.88
C ASP A 333 10.79 22.34 -33.90
N THR A 334 9.93 21.44 -34.37
CA THR A 334 9.42 20.30 -33.59
C THR A 334 10.14 19.00 -33.93
N ASP A 335 10.63 18.87 -35.15
CA ASP A 335 11.11 17.60 -35.68
C ASP A 335 12.62 17.42 -35.43
N TRP A 336 12.97 16.33 -34.78
CA TRP A 336 14.37 15.98 -34.49
C TRP A 336 15.03 15.32 -35.69
N ARG A 337 16.19 15.85 -36.10
CA ARG A 337 17.11 15.16 -37.01
C ARG A 337 18.01 14.23 -36.21
N SER A 338 18.47 13.15 -36.82
CA SER A 338 19.34 12.16 -36.18
C SER A 338 20.63 11.94 -36.96
N GLU A 339 21.76 11.95 -36.27
CA GLU A 339 23.08 11.59 -36.79
C GLU A 339 23.63 10.40 -36.01
N PRO A 340 24.09 9.30 -36.66
CA PRO A 340 24.68 8.18 -35.96
C PRO A 340 26.05 8.55 -35.37
N VAL A 341 26.35 8.01 -34.18
CA VAL A 341 27.69 8.09 -33.57
C VAL A 341 28.38 6.77 -33.84
N LEU A 342 29.47 6.78 -34.61
CA LEU A 342 30.18 5.55 -34.95
C LEU A 342 30.89 4.98 -33.72
N GLU A 343 31.13 3.67 -33.75
CA GLU A 343 31.88 2.96 -32.72
C GLU A 343 33.29 3.59 -32.57
N ASP A 344 33.73 3.81 -31.33
CA ASP A 344 34.98 4.49 -30.96
C ASP A 344 35.10 6.00 -31.33
N GLN A 345 34.05 6.63 -31.86
CA GLN A 345 34.04 8.08 -32.04
C GLN A 345 33.73 8.84 -30.75
N ASN A 346 34.66 9.68 -30.35
CA ASN A 346 34.50 10.57 -29.20
C ASN A 346 34.10 12.00 -29.58
N THR A 347 34.18 12.35 -30.87
CA THR A 347 33.80 13.67 -31.40
C THR A 347 32.99 13.48 -32.67
N VAL A 348 31.84 14.13 -32.74
CA VAL A 348 30.94 14.17 -33.91
C VAL A 348 30.73 15.61 -34.31
N THR A 349 30.85 15.90 -35.61
CA THR A 349 30.63 17.25 -36.15
C THR A 349 29.29 17.28 -36.87
N LEU A 350 28.37 18.10 -36.38
CA LEU A 350 27.14 18.42 -37.10
C LEU A 350 27.46 19.51 -38.13
N THR A 351 27.16 19.26 -39.39
CA THR A 351 27.39 20.19 -40.51
C THR A 351 26.07 20.72 -41.07
N ASP A 352 26.15 21.67 -42.01
CA ASP A 352 25.00 22.21 -42.75
C ASP A 352 23.90 22.80 -41.85
N LEU A 353 24.30 23.36 -40.70
CA LEU A 353 23.39 24.06 -39.79
C LEU A 353 23.16 25.49 -40.29
N ARG A 354 22.01 26.07 -39.96
CA ARG A 354 21.67 27.45 -40.31
C ARG A 354 22.52 28.40 -39.48
N GLU A 355 23.03 29.47 -40.10
CA GLU A 355 23.76 30.53 -39.41
C GLU A 355 22.90 31.23 -38.35
N GLU A 356 23.57 31.74 -37.31
CA GLU A 356 22.97 32.51 -36.20
C GLU A 356 21.74 31.87 -35.53
N THR A 357 21.59 30.55 -35.62
CA THR A 357 20.41 29.81 -35.18
C THR A 357 20.71 29.04 -33.89
N GLU A 358 19.78 29.11 -32.92
CA GLU A 358 19.85 28.26 -31.72
C GLU A 358 19.33 26.86 -32.02
N TYR A 359 20.15 25.87 -31.67
CA TYR A 359 19.85 24.44 -31.78
C TYR A 359 19.73 23.81 -30.41
N GLU A 360 18.75 22.92 -30.28
CA GLU A 360 18.63 21.97 -29.20
C GLU A 360 19.26 20.65 -29.63
N ILE A 361 20.12 20.10 -28.78
CA ILE A 361 20.92 18.91 -29.08
C ILE A 361 20.87 17.96 -27.89
N LYS A 362 20.71 16.65 -28.14
CA LYS A 362 20.74 15.60 -27.12
C LYS A 362 21.33 14.31 -27.71
N CYS A 363 21.81 13.43 -26.84
CA CYS A 363 22.28 12.10 -27.22
C CYS A 363 21.19 11.06 -26.93
N ALA A 364 21.06 10.05 -27.77
CA ALA A 364 20.09 8.98 -27.66
C ALA A 364 20.80 7.62 -27.73
N ALA A 365 20.64 6.82 -26.69
CA ALA A 365 21.08 5.42 -26.65
C ALA A 365 19.92 4.54 -27.11
N VAL A 366 20.11 3.87 -28.24
CA VAL A 366 19.13 2.98 -28.87
C VAL A 366 19.50 1.55 -28.49
N GLY A 367 18.56 0.82 -27.91
CA GLY A 367 18.70 -0.59 -27.55
C GLY A 367 17.92 -1.51 -28.47
N LYS A 368 17.76 -2.76 -28.03
CA LYS A 368 16.92 -3.76 -28.72
C LYS A 368 15.48 -3.25 -28.88
N LEU A 369 14.80 -3.72 -29.93
CA LEU A 369 13.44 -3.28 -30.31
C LEU A 369 13.30 -1.77 -30.56
N ASN A 370 14.41 -1.07 -30.87
CA ASN A 370 14.47 0.38 -31.00
C ASN A 370 14.01 1.14 -29.74
N TYR A 371 14.09 0.51 -28.56
CA TYR A 371 13.80 1.21 -27.30
C TYR A 371 14.93 2.21 -27.00
N THR A 372 14.58 3.48 -26.86
CA THR A 372 15.55 4.58 -26.77
C THR A 372 15.49 5.28 -25.42
N ARG A 373 16.67 5.58 -24.84
CA ARG A 373 16.82 6.52 -23.72
C ARG A 373 17.62 7.73 -24.17
N GLU A 374 17.16 8.92 -23.80
CA GLU A 374 17.76 10.18 -24.23
C GLU A 374 18.43 10.93 -23.07
N SER A 375 19.50 11.65 -23.35
CA SER A 375 20.16 12.56 -22.42
C SER A 375 19.30 13.81 -22.17
N ASP A 376 19.71 14.64 -21.21
CA ASP A 376 19.17 15.99 -21.14
C ASP A 376 19.58 16.79 -22.39
N THR A 377 18.81 17.84 -22.69
CA THR A 377 19.02 18.68 -23.87
C THR A 377 19.98 19.82 -23.56
N ILE A 378 20.94 20.04 -24.44
CA ILE A 378 21.82 21.23 -24.44
C ILE A 378 21.36 22.20 -25.52
N THR A 379 21.77 23.47 -25.40
CA THR A 379 21.51 24.49 -26.43
C THR A 379 22.82 25.06 -26.92
N VAL A 380 22.94 25.20 -28.25
CA VAL A 380 24.11 25.78 -28.92
C VAL A 380 23.63 26.78 -29.97
N LYS A 381 24.30 27.92 -30.08
CA LYS A 381 24.06 28.90 -31.16
C LYS A 381 25.16 28.80 -32.20
N THR A 382 24.80 28.64 -33.47
CA THR A 382 25.74 28.64 -34.59
C THR A 382 26.32 30.04 -34.85
N GLY A 383 27.51 30.07 -35.46
CA GLY A 383 28.18 31.31 -35.84
C GLY A 383 27.67 31.88 -37.15
N VAL A 384 28.30 32.98 -37.57
CA VAL A 384 28.24 33.54 -38.93
C VAL A 384 29.25 32.82 -39.80
#